data_AF-A0A6H9S1C8-F1
#
_entry.id   AF-A0A6H9S1C8-F1
#
_cell.length_a   1.000
_cell.length_b   1.000
_cell.length_c   1.000
_cell.angle_alpha   90.00
_cell.angle_beta   90.00
_cell.angle_gamma   90.00
#
_symmetry.space_group_name_H-M   'P 1'
#
loop_
_entity.id
_entity.type
_entity.pdbx_description
1 polymer ?
#
loop_
_entity_poly.entity_id
_entity_poly.type
_entity_poly.pdbx_seq_one_letter_code
_entity_poly.pdbx_strand_id
1 'polypeptide(L)'
;PLITSVAPLLGMACGALGCGLLAEFAPLPLQLTYWLLLGLFLAQAVYLWRLAESVSPQPGAWQSLRPTLHVPPQARQALWRVLPLDLAAWAVGGFYLSLAPSLVRASTGSTSNLIGGALVAVLTLSGALSIYLLRNQEADKMLRLS
;
A
#
# COMPACT_ATOMS: atom_id res chain seq x y z
N PRO A 1 -9.79 9.24 -10.28
CA PRO A 1 -8.92 8.34 -11.06
C PRO A 1 -8.86 6.94 -10.42
N LEU A 2 -9.56 5.96 -10.99
CA LEU A 2 -9.62 4.60 -10.42
C LEU A 2 -8.28 3.86 -10.50
N ILE A 3 -7.48 4.14 -11.53
CA ILE A 3 -6.17 3.51 -11.73
C ILE A 3 -5.24 3.79 -10.54
N THR A 4 -5.18 5.02 -10.04
CA THR A 4 -4.30 5.39 -8.92
C THR A 4 -4.74 4.81 -7.58
N SER A 5 -6.02 4.46 -7.43
CA SER A 5 -6.55 3.87 -6.18
C SER A 5 -6.53 2.35 -6.18
N VAL A 6 -6.74 1.72 -7.35
CA VAL A 6 -6.81 0.26 -7.48
C VAL A 6 -5.44 -0.36 -7.75
N ALA A 7 -4.58 0.29 -8.53
CA ALA A 7 -3.27 -0.26 -8.88
C ALA A 7 -2.37 -0.54 -7.66
N PRO A 8 -2.28 0.33 -6.63
CA PRO A 8 -1.50 0.03 -5.43
C PRO A 8 -2.02 -1.20 -4.69
N LEU A 9 -3.34 -1.34 -4.56
CA LEU A 9 -3.95 -2.45 -3.81
C LEU A 9 -3.80 -3.79 -4.53
N LEU A 10 -3.97 -3.81 -5.85
CA LEU A 10 -3.66 -4.99 -6.67
C LEU A 10 -2.17 -5.33 -6.61
N GLY A 11 -1.30 -4.33 -6.69
CA GLY A 11 0.14 -4.51 -6.56
C GLY A 11 0.52 -5.11 -5.20
N MET A 12 -0.08 -4.65 -4.10
CA MET A 12 0.13 -5.21 -2.76
C MET A 12 -0.39 -6.64 -2.66
N ALA A 13 -1.57 -6.95 -3.21
CA ALA A 13 -2.13 -8.29 -3.19
C ALA A 13 -1.25 -9.29 -3.97
N CYS A 14 -0.89 -8.94 -5.21
CA CYS A 14 0.00 -9.76 -6.03
C CYS A 14 1.38 -9.91 -5.41
N GLY A 15 1.94 -8.82 -4.86
CA GLY A 15 3.23 -8.82 -4.18
C GLY A 15 3.23 -9.71 -2.94
N ALA A 16 2.21 -9.62 -2.09
CA ALA A 16 2.13 -10.43 -0.88
C ALA A 16 1.98 -11.92 -1.17
N LEU A 17 1.13 -12.30 -2.14
CA LEU A 17 0.99 -13.69 -2.59
C LEU A 17 2.27 -14.22 -3.23
N GLY A 18 2.86 -13.42 -4.14
CA GLY A 18 4.11 -13.79 -4.81
C GLY A 18 5.26 -13.99 -3.82
N CYS A 19 5.42 -13.07 -2.87
CA CYS A 19 6.40 -13.18 -1.79
C CYS A 19 6.14 -14.40 -0.90
N GLY A 20 4.88 -14.67 -0.55
CA GLY A 20 4.49 -15.85 0.24
C GLY A 20 4.82 -17.16 -0.48
N LEU A 21 4.51 -17.26 -1.78
CA LEU A 21 4.83 -18.41 -2.62
C LEU A 21 6.34 -18.64 -2.74
N LEU A 22 7.09 -17.56 -3.00
CA LEU A 22 8.55 -17.65 -3.09
C LEU A 22 9.17 -18.02 -1.74
N ALA A 23 8.68 -17.46 -0.64
CA ALA A 23 9.17 -17.79 0.70
C ALA A 23 8.84 -19.23 1.12
N GLU A 24 7.84 -19.87 0.53
CA GLU A 24 7.44 -21.25 0.83
C GLU A 24 8.16 -22.27 -0.06
N PHE A 25 8.30 -21.98 -1.35
CA PHE A 25 8.72 -22.97 -2.35
C PHE A 25 10.07 -22.67 -3.00
N ALA A 26 10.66 -21.49 -2.82
CA ALA A 26 11.94 -21.18 -3.44
C ALA A 26 13.12 -21.83 -2.70
N PRO A 27 14.23 -22.12 -3.40
CA PRO A 27 15.44 -22.68 -2.79
C PRO A 27 16.15 -21.70 -1.83
N LEU A 28 15.94 -20.39 -1.99
CA LEU A 28 16.52 -19.32 -1.16
C LEU A 28 15.42 -18.37 -0.67
N PRO A 29 14.54 -18.84 0.25
CA PRO A 29 13.30 -18.13 0.61
C PRO A 29 13.55 -16.75 1.23
N LEU A 30 14.69 -16.55 1.90
CA LEU A 30 15.08 -15.29 2.51
C LEU A 30 15.74 -14.30 1.55
N GLN A 31 16.09 -14.69 0.32
CA GLN A 31 16.90 -13.87 -0.59
C GLN A 31 16.24 -13.65 -1.95
N LEU A 32 15.59 -14.66 -2.52
CA LEU A 32 15.09 -14.60 -3.90
C LEU A 32 14.08 -13.48 -4.09
N THR A 33 13.19 -13.29 -3.11
CA THR A 33 12.22 -12.19 -3.10
C THR A 33 12.90 -10.83 -3.19
N TYR A 34 13.99 -10.61 -2.44
CA TYR A 34 14.73 -9.35 -2.47
C TYR A 34 15.45 -9.14 -3.80
N TRP A 35 16.04 -10.20 -4.37
CA TRP A 35 16.67 -10.12 -5.69
C TRP A 35 15.68 -9.76 -6.80
N LEU A 36 14.46 -10.32 -6.75
CA LEU A 36 13.40 -9.98 -7.69
C LEU A 36 12.92 -8.53 -7.52
N LEU A 37 12.70 -8.08 -6.28
CA LEU A 37 12.33 -6.69 -6.01
C LEU A 37 13.42 -5.71 -6.46
N LEU A 38 14.69 -6.04 -6.22
CA LEU A 38 15.82 -5.25 -6.70
C LEU A 38 15.82 -5.16 -8.22
N GLY A 39 15.64 -6.28 -8.93
CA GLY A 39 15.53 -6.30 -10.38
C GLY A 39 14.37 -5.44 -10.91
N LEU A 40 13.20 -5.52 -10.26
CA LEU A 40 12.04 -4.69 -10.59
C LEU A 40 12.31 -3.20 -10.38
N PHE A 41 12.93 -2.82 -9.27
CA PHE A 41 13.28 -1.42 -9.00
C PHE A 41 14.33 -0.89 -9.98
N LEU A 42 15.33 -1.71 -10.35
CA LEU A 42 16.30 -1.32 -11.37
C LEU A 42 15.63 -1.15 -12.74
N ALA A 43 14.71 -2.04 -13.12
CA ALA A 43 13.95 -1.91 -14.36
C ALA A 43 13.09 -0.63 -14.36
N GLN A 44 12.45 -0.30 -13.24
CA GLN A 44 11.69 0.95 -13.07
C GLN A 44 12.60 2.18 -13.14
N ALA A 45 13.78 2.14 -12.51
CA ALA A 45 14.75 3.23 -12.59
C ALA A 45 15.22 3.47 -14.02
N VAL A 46 15.52 2.41 -14.79
CA VAL A 46 15.88 2.51 -16.21
C VAL A 46 14.71 3.05 -17.04
N TYR A 47 13.48 2.62 -16.76
CA TYR A 47 12.29 3.12 -17.44
C TYR A 47 12.09 4.63 -17.18
N LEU A 48 12.17 5.06 -15.93
CA LEU A 48 12.05 6.47 -15.55
C LEU A 48 13.18 7.31 -16.13
N TRP A 49 14.40 6.79 -16.18
CA TRP A 49 15.54 7.49 -16.78
C TRP A 49 15.38 7.75 -18.28
N ARG A 50 14.60 6.91 -18.98
CA ARG A 50 14.28 7.09 -20.40
C ARG A 50 13.11 8.05 -20.63
N LEU A 51 12.33 8.37 -19.59
CA LEU A 51 11.20 9.28 -19.71
C LEU A 51 11.73 10.71 -19.82
N ALA A 52 11.24 11.46 -20.81
CA ALA A 52 11.63 12.86 -20.96
C ALA A 52 11.16 13.66 -19.73
N GLU A 53 12.06 14.48 -19.18
CA GLU A 53 11.75 15.37 -18.07
C GLU A 53 10.61 16.31 -18.50
N SER A 54 9.45 16.18 -17.85
CA SER A 54 8.25 16.97 -18.19
C SER A 54 8.29 18.41 -17.68
N VAL A 55 9.32 18.77 -16.91
CA VAL A 55 9.47 20.07 -16.27
C VAL A 55 10.82 20.68 -16.63
N SER A 56 10.84 21.99 -16.90
CA SER A 56 12.09 22.72 -17.10
C SER A 56 12.92 22.74 -15.81
N PRO A 57 14.26 22.65 -15.87
CA PRO A 57 15.12 22.68 -14.69
C PRO A 57 14.87 23.96 -13.88
N GLN A 58 14.40 23.82 -12.65
CA GLN A 58 14.19 24.95 -11.75
C GLN A 58 15.38 25.12 -10.80
N PRO A 59 15.90 26.35 -10.62
CA PRO A 59 16.91 26.62 -9.60
C PRO A 59 16.32 26.35 -8.21
N GLY A 60 17.10 25.71 -7.33
CA GLY A 60 16.66 25.41 -5.97
C GLY A 60 16.18 23.97 -5.71
N ALA A 61 16.58 22.99 -6.53
CA ALA A 61 16.28 21.56 -6.25
C ALA A 61 16.66 21.12 -4.82
N TRP A 62 17.76 21.64 -4.26
CA TRP A 62 18.13 21.38 -2.87
C TRP A 62 17.19 22.06 -1.85
N GLN A 63 16.58 23.19 -2.23
CA GLN A 63 15.57 23.88 -1.42
C GLN A 63 14.21 23.19 -1.52
N SER A 64 13.88 22.52 -2.64
CA SER A 64 12.67 21.68 -2.74
C SER A 64 12.75 20.39 -1.93
N LEU A 65 13.95 19.95 -1.55
CA LEU A 65 14.13 18.86 -0.58
C LEU A 65 13.77 19.28 0.85
N ARG A 66 13.56 20.58 1.13
CA ARG A 66 13.03 21.01 2.43
C ARG A 66 11.54 20.66 2.51
N PRO A 67 11.12 19.81 3.46
CA PRO A 67 9.73 19.43 3.58
C PRO A 67 8.88 20.64 3.98
N THR A 68 8.11 21.20 3.04
CA THR A 68 7.14 22.25 3.31
C THR A 68 5.74 21.65 3.31
N LEU A 69 5.16 21.48 4.49
CA LEU A 69 3.79 20.98 4.62
C LEU A 69 2.79 22.16 4.49
N HIS A 70 2.45 22.51 3.25
CA HIS A 70 1.48 23.58 3.00
C HIS A 70 0.07 22.99 2.83
N VAL A 71 -0.72 23.01 3.90
CA VAL A 71 -2.15 22.63 3.85
C VAL A 71 -2.99 23.90 3.66
N PRO A 72 -3.71 24.04 2.53
CA PRO A 72 -4.60 25.17 2.30
C PRO A 72 -5.60 25.32 3.45
N PRO A 73 -5.89 26.54 3.94
CA PRO A 73 -6.78 26.74 5.08
C PRO A 73 -8.15 26.09 4.91
N GLN A 74 -8.67 26.04 3.68
CA GLN A 74 -9.93 25.39 3.33
C GLN A 74 -9.89 23.86 3.53
N ALA A 75 -8.73 23.23 3.37
CA ALA A 75 -8.56 21.77 3.50
C ALA A 75 -8.27 21.32 4.95
N ARG A 76 -7.88 22.24 5.85
CA ARG A 76 -7.47 21.90 7.23
C ARG A 76 -8.58 21.21 8.02
N GLN A 77 -9.82 21.68 7.89
CA GLN A 77 -10.94 21.08 8.63
C GLN A 77 -11.26 19.66 8.13
N ALA A 78 -11.22 19.45 6.83
CA ALA A 78 -11.39 18.11 6.25
C ALA A 78 -10.25 17.18 6.68
N LEU A 79 -9.00 17.66 6.64
CA LEU A 79 -7.83 16.91 7.10
C LEU A 79 -7.97 16.48 8.56
N TRP A 80 -8.32 17.38 9.47
CA TRP A 80 -8.47 17.04 10.89
C TRP A 80 -9.59 16.03 11.19
N ARG A 81 -10.62 15.97 10.35
CA ARG A 81 -11.69 14.97 10.47
C ARG A 81 -11.28 13.61 9.92
N VAL A 82 -10.56 13.57 8.80
CA VAL A 82 -10.16 12.33 8.14
C VAL A 82 -8.93 11.69 8.80
N LEU A 83 -7.99 12.50 9.31
CA LEU A 83 -6.76 12.02 9.95
C LEU A 83 -6.97 10.93 11.01
N PRO A 84 -7.83 11.09 12.04
CA PRO A 84 -8.03 10.05 13.04
C PRO A 84 -8.67 8.78 12.45
N LEU A 85 -9.51 8.91 11.44
CA LEU A 85 -10.14 7.78 10.75
C LEU A 85 -9.11 6.96 9.97
N ASP A 86 -8.25 7.63 9.21
CA ASP A 86 -7.17 6.99 8.46
C ASP A 86 -6.16 6.33 9.41
N LEU A 87 -5.80 7.00 10.50
CA LEU A 87 -4.92 6.43 11.53
C LEU A 87 -5.51 5.17 12.16
N ALA A 88 -6.80 5.21 12.51
CA ALA A 88 -7.48 4.04 13.06
C ALA A 88 -7.53 2.89 12.05
N ALA A 89 -7.86 3.17 10.79
CA ALA A 89 -7.91 2.16 9.73
C ALA A 89 -6.55 1.47 9.52
N TRP A 90 -5.46 2.25 9.43
CA TRP A 90 -4.11 1.71 9.29
C TRP A 90 -3.61 1.01 10.55
N ALA A 91 -3.96 1.51 11.74
CA ALA A 91 -3.61 0.85 13.00
C ALA A 91 -4.28 -0.52 13.13
N VAL A 92 -5.57 -0.63 12.80
CA VAL A 92 -6.30 -1.90 12.77
C VAL A 92 -5.72 -2.84 11.71
N GLY A 93 -5.42 -2.33 10.52
CA GLY A 93 -4.76 -3.09 9.45
C GLY A 93 -3.40 -3.65 9.89
N GLY A 94 -2.54 -2.81 10.46
CA GLY A 94 -1.22 -3.21 10.97
C GLY A 94 -1.31 -4.21 12.13
N PHE A 95 -2.25 -4.00 13.06
CA PHE A 95 -2.52 -4.93 14.15
C PHE A 95 -2.96 -6.30 13.62
N TYR A 96 -3.89 -6.33 12.66
CA TYR A 96 -4.34 -7.57 12.01
C TYR A 96 -3.17 -8.29 11.33
N LEU A 97 -2.36 -7.57 10.54
CA LEU A 97 -1.22 -8.18 9.83
C LEU A 97 -0.13 -8.71 10.77
N SER A 98 0.05 -8.08 11.93
CA SER A 98 1.01 -8.53 12.95
C SER A 98 0.52 -9.76 13.72
N LEU A 99 -0.76 -9.75 14.12
CA LEU A 99 -1.31 -10.78 14.99
C LEU A 99 -1.86 -12.00 14.23
N ALA A 100 -2.45 -11.81 13.05
CA ALA A 100 -3.16 -12.87 12.33
C ALA A 100 -2.26 -14.08 11.98
N PRO A 101 -1.01 -13.93 11.49
CA PRO A 101 -0.14 -15.08 11.26
C PRO A 101 0.15 -15.87 12.54
N SER A 102 0.31 -15.18 13.68
CA SER A 102 0.53 -15.81 14.98
C SER A 102 -0.71 -16.54 15.49
N LEU A 103 -1.90 -15.94 15.32
CA LEU A 103 -3.17 -16.59 15.66
C LEU A 103 -3.43 -17.83 14.81
N VAL A 104 -3.19 -17.77 13.49
CA VAL A 104 -3.36 -18.92 12.61
C VAL A 104 -2.38 -20.03 12.95
N ARG A 105 -1.11 -19.70 13.27
CA ARG A 105 -0.15 -20.67 13.80
C ARG A 105 -0.65 -21.33 15.08
N ALA A 106 -1.17 -20.54 16.03
CA ALA A 106 -1.65 -21.05 17.31
C ALA A 106 -2.90 -21.94 17.18
N SER A 107 -3.79 -21.65 16.23
CA SER A 107 -5.05 -22.39 16.05
C SER A 107 -4.92 -23.61 15.13
N THR A 108 -4.12 -23.51 14.06
CA THR A 108 -3.99 -24.55 13.03
C THR A 108 -2.69 -25.35 13.13
N GLY A 109 -1.70 -24.86 13.87
CA GLY A 109 -0.34 -25.41 13.92
C GLY A 109 0.51 -25.13 12.67
N SER A 110 -0.05 -24.50 11.62
CA SER A 110 0.63 -24.30 10.34
C SER A 110 1.55 -23.08 10.35
N THR A 111 2.83 -23.26 10.01
CA THR A 111 3.87 -22.22 9.88
C THR A 111 4.07 -21.73 8.44
N SER A 112 3.15 -22.07 7.55
CA SER A 112 3.18 -21.69 6.13
C SER A 112 3.24 -20.17 5.93
N ASN A 113 4.23 -19.72 5.15
CA ASN A 113 4.41 -18.32 4.74
C ASN A 113 3.31 -17.85 3.79
N LEU A 114 2.69 -18.79 3.06
CA LEU A 114 1.59 -18.55 2.15
C LEU A 114 0.35 -18.03 2.88
N ILE A 115 0.12 -18.48 4.12
CA ILE A 115 -0.95 -17.96 4.98
C ILE A 115 -0.75 -16.47 5.25
N GLY A 116 0.47 -16.06 5.59
CA GLY A 116 0.81 -14.65 5.79
C GLY A 116 0.55 -13.81 4.53
N GLY A 117 1.00 -14.31 3.37
CA GLY A 117 0.75 -13.67 2.08
C GLY A 117 -0.75 -13.56 1.73
N ALA A 118 -1.52 -14.62 1.99
CA ALA A 118 -2.96 -14.66 1.74
C ALA A 118 -3.74 -13.70 2.63
N LEU A 119 -3.38 -13.56 3.91
CA LEU A 119 -4.00 -12.59 4.83
C LEU A 119 -3.84 -11.15 4.34
N VAL A 120 -2.64 -10.78 3.89
CA VAL A 120 -2.37 -9.47 3.28
C VAL A 120 -3.18 -9.28 2.00
N ALA A 121 -3.25 -10.32 1.15
CA ALA A 121 -4.01 -10.27 -0.09
C ALA A 121 -5.51 -10.07 0.15
N VAL A 122 -6.09 -10.79 1.11
CA VAL A 122 -7.51 -10.63 1.47
C VAL A 122 -7.78 -9.23 2.02
N LEU A 123 -6.92 -8.70 2.88
CA LEU A 123 -7.06 -7.34 3.43
C LEU A 123 -6.98 -6.27 2.33
N THR A 124 -6.03 -6.40 1.41
CA THR A 124 -5.81 -5.42 0.33
C THR A 124 -6.90 -5.49 -0.74
N LEU A 125 -7.35 -6.70 -1.09
CA LEU A 125 -8.45 -6.91 -2.02
C LEU A 125 -9.80 -6.46 -1.44
N SER A 126 -10.04 -6.66 -0.14
CA SER A 126 -11.25 -6.15 0.51
C SER A 126 -11.26 -4.62 0.51
N GLY A 127 -10.13 -3.97 0.79
CA GLY A 127 -9.97 -2.51 0.64
C GLY A 127 -10.24 -2.05 -0.80
N ALA A 128 -9.72 -2.76 -1.80
CA ALA A 128 -9.94 -2.43 -3.21
C ALA A 128 -11.41 -2.55 -3.59
N LEU A 129 -12.08 -3.59 -3.10
CA LEU A 129 -13.50 -3.82 -3.30
C LEU A 129 -14.34 -2.72 -2.62
N SER A 130 -14.01 -2.35 -1.38
CA SER A 130 -14.66 -1.23 -0.68
C SER A 130 -14.55 0.07 -1.47
N ILE A 131 -13.35 0.43 -1.94
CA ILE A 131 -13.16 1.62 -2.78
C ILE A 131 -13.99 1.51 -4.06
N TYR A 132 -13.97 0.36 -4.72
CA TYR A 132 -14.69 0.14 -5.97
C TYR A 132 -16.21 0.27 -5.79
N LEU A 133 -16.77 -0.31 -4.73
CA LEU A 133 -18.20 -0.27 -4.41
C LEU A 133 -18.66 1.11 -3.94
N LEU A 134 -17.84 1.81 -3.15
CA LEU A 134 -18.17 3.11 -2.58
C LEU A 134 -17.83 4.28 -3.52
N ARG A 135 -17.21 4.03 -4.69
CA ARG A 135 -16.75 5.07 -5.62
C ARG A 135 -17.85 6.02 -6.12
N ASN A 136 -19.09 5.57 -6.13
CA ASN A 136 -20.25 6.34 -6.63
C ASN A 136 -21.07 6.98 -5.50
N GLN A 137 -20.65 6.84 -4.24
CA GLN A 137 -21.32 7.50 -3.11
C GLN A 137 -20.73 8.90 -2.90
N GLU A 138 -21.60 9.89 -2.74
CA GLU A 138 -21.16 11.26 -2.44
C GLU A 138 -20.41 11.30 -1.09
N ALA A 139 -19.19 11.85 -1.08
CA ALA A 139 -18.36 11.97 0.12
C ALA A 139 -19.09 12.69 1.27
N ASP A 140 -20.03 13.59 0.93
CA ASP A 140 -20.88 14.31 1.89
C ASP A 140 -21.87 13.41 2.64
N LYS A 141 -22.32 12.29 2.05
CA LYS A 141 -23.18 11.32 2.74
C LYS A 141 -22.40 10.44 3.71
N MET A 142 -21.14 10.12 3.38
CA MET A 142 -20.29 9.30 4.24
C MET A 142 -19.80 10.05 5.49
N LEU A 143 -19.50 11.35 5.37
CA LEU A 143 -19.07 12.20 6.50
C LEU A 143 -20.21 12.65 7.42
N ARG A 144 -21.48 12.53 7.00
CA ARG A 144 -22.66 12.85 7.82
C ARG A 144 -23.17 11.66 8.65
N LEU A 145 -22.67 10.45 8.39
CA LEU A 145 -23.06 9.22 9.09
C LEU A 145 -22.07 8.82 10.21
N SER A 146 -21.00 9.59 10.41
CA SER A 146 -20.05 9.49 11.55
C SER A 146 -20.26 10.62 12.55
#